data_AF-A0A239AA51-F1
#
_entry.id   AF-A0A239AA51-F1
#
_cell.length_a   1.000
_cell.length_b   1.000
_cell.length_c   1.000
_cell.angle_alpha   90.00
_cell.angle_beta   90.00
_cell.angle_gamma   90.00
#
_symmetry.space_group_name_H-M   'P 1'
#
loop_
_entity.id
_entity.type
_entity.pdbx_description
1 polymer ?
#
loop_
_entity_poly.entity_id
_entity_poly.type
_entity_poly.pdbx_seq_one_letter_code
_entity_poly.pdbx_strand_id
1 'polypeptide(L)'
;MTTSNFNDLSSFEPEAILAAVPGEHPRMAAAIAVGREAQASGHLDIDELTRIANELYAEGFPHSAQGFPSTASLTDSAAPYAAGSPGIGAPVPPAPSVVSALPAGAPAAANVIPGIELAQIDTPSLGVSPSQLPPEFSQERLDAIGPAPAFPGLDISSLLGGIEIPYPVDMQGVLASTANIPHHPEQSSASKASPYYFVADRPGVPEVAGSAHPPFDVNLVRKDFPILRELVNGRPLIWLDNAATTQKPQAVIDRLSYFYQHENSNIHRAAHELAVRATDAYEGARETVRRFINAPAVENIVFVRGTTEAINLVAKTWGRKHLGEGDEIIITNLEHHANIVPWQQLCQETGAKLKVVPVDDSGQVLLDEYQKLLTSRTKLVSFTQVSNALGTVTPAKEMIAMAHAVGAKVLLDGAQSVSHMRTDVQWLDCDFFVFSGHKVFGPTGIGSLYGKQDVLDEMPAWQGGGNMIQDVTFEKTVYHGAPAKFEAGTGNIADAVGMGAALEYVECLGMENIARYEHELLEYATAALNKVPGLHLIGTAREKASVLSFNLNGYKSEEVGAALNQEGIAVRSGHHCAQPILRRFGVETTVRPSLAFYNTYAEIDILQGALLKLVSARR
;
A
#
# COMPACT_ATOMS: atom_id res chain seq x y z
N MET A 1 42.49 57.60 -34.52
CA MET A 1 43.91 57.18 -34.56
C MET A 1 44.15 56.22 -33.41
N THR A 2 44.98 55.23 -33.66
CA THR A 2 45.16 53.93 -32.99
C THR A 2 45.80 53.94 -31.60
N THR A 3 45.40 52.94 -30.79
CA THR A 3 46.16 52.12 -29.81
C THR A 3 46.86 52.74 -28.59
N SER A 4 46.53 52.23 -27.40
CA SER A 4 47.54 51.81 -26.40
C SER A 4 46.97 50.82 -25.35
N ASN A 5 47.57 49.62 -25.33
CA ASN A 5 47.81 48.68 -24.22
C ASN A 5 46.81 48.49 -23.06
N PHE A 6 46.21 47.29 -23.01
CA PHE A 6 45.82 46.60 -21.78
C PHE A 6 46.63 45.29 -21.68
N ASN A 7 47.85 45.38 -21.15
CA ASN A 7 48.66 44.23 -20.75
C ASN A 7 49.49 44.64 -19.52
N ASP A 8 48.80 44.86 -18.41
CA ASP A 8 49.41 44.94 -17.09
C ASP A 8 48.56 44.13 -16.11
N LEU A 9 48.98 42.88 -15.88
CA LEU A 9 48.44 41.96 -14.88
C LEU A 9 49.46 41.71 -13.76
N SER A 10 50.36 42.67 -13.50
CA SER A 10 51.41 42.54 -12.47
C SER A 10 50.91 42.74 -11.02
N SER A 11 49.61 42.65 -10.78
CA SER A 11 49.10 42.52 -9.41
C SER A 11 47.88 41.63 -9.44
N PHE A 12 48.05 40.33 -9.19
CA PHE A 12 47.12 39.46 -8.46
C PHE A 12 47.71 38.04 -8.45
N GLU A 13 48.42 37.73 -7.37
CA GLU A 13 49.04 36.43 -7.05
C GLU A 13 47.96 35.34 -6.85
N PRO A 14 47.93 34.26 -7.65
CA PRO A 14 46.92 33.20 -7.57
C PRO A 14 47.34 32.00 -6.70
N GLU A 15 48.02 32.23 -5.58
CA GLU A 15 48.31 31.16 -4.59
C GLU A 15 47.47 31.26 -3.30
N ALA A 16 46.53 32.21 -3.21
CA ALA A 16 45.73 32.44 -2.01
C ALA A 16 44.30 31.87 -2.01
N ILE A 17 43.88 31.11 -3.04
CA ILE A 17 42.58 30.41 -3.04
C ILE A 17 42.78 28.93 -3.39
N LEU A 18 43.69 28.27 -2.67
CA LEU A 18 43.85 26.81 -2.69
C LEU A 18 44.01 26.22 -1.29
N ALA A 19 43.41 26.88 -0.29
CA ALA A 19 43.29 26.33 1.06
C ALA A 19 41.87 26.54 1.59
N ALA A 20 41.03 25.50 1.43
CA ALA A 20 40.10 24.98 2.44
C ALA A 20 38.74 24.51 1.88
N VAL A 21 38.70 23.36 1.17
CA VAL A 21 37.72 22.27 1.37
C VAL A 21 38.37 20.96 0.86
N PRO A 22 38.42 19.86 1.63
CA PRO A 22 38.89 18.56 1.11
C PRO A 22 37.76 17.84 0.38
N GLY A 23 37.99 17.42 -0.88
CA GLY A 23 37.20 16.33 -1.48
C GLY A 23 36.77 16.41 -2.94
N GLU A 24 37.08 17.46 -3.71
CA GLU A 24 36.65 17.50 -5.12
C GLU A 24 37.68 16.88 -6.07
N HIS A 25 37.24 15.88 -6.85
CA HIS A 25 38.03 15.22 -7.87
C HIS A 25 38.48 16.24 -8.95
N PRO A 26 39.76 16.31 -9.34
CA PRO A 26 40.27 17.35 -10.26
C PRO A 26 39.51 17.45 -11.59
N ARG A 27 39.00 16.31 -12.09
CA ARG A 27 38.21 16.27 -13.33
C ARG A 27 36.75 16.71 -13.16
N MET A 28 36.22 16.64 -11.94
CA MET A 28 34.93 17.25 -11.60
C MET A 28 35.03 18.78 -11.63
N ALA A 29 36.14 19.31 -11.11
CA ALA A 29 36.43 20.74 -11.21
C ALA A 29 36.58 21.21 -12.67
N ALA A 30 37.19 20.38 -13.54
CA ALA A 30 37.28 20.66 -14.97
C ALA A 30 35.90 20.69 -15.67
N ALA A 31 35.00 19.72 -15.37
CA ALA A 31 33.64 19.72 -15.91
C ALA A 31 32.83 20.96 -15.47
N ILE A 32 33.00 21.39 -14.22
CA ILE A 32 32.37 22.61 -13.69
C ILE A 32 32.90 23.87 -14.39
N ALA A 33 34.20 23.90 -14.72
CA ALA A 33 34.80 25.01 -15.46
C ALA A 33 34.21 25.14 -16.88
N VAL A 34 34.07 24.03 -17.62
CA VAL A 34 33.44 24.02 -18.96
C VAL A 34 31.98 24.47 -18.89
N GLY A 35 31.24 24.03 -17.87
CA GLY A 35 29.86 24.50 -17.63
C GLY A 35 29.76 26.00 -17.36
N ARG A 36 30.71 26.57 -16.61
CA ARG A 36 30.76 28.01 -16.34
C ARG A 36 31.16 28.83 -17.57
N GLU A 37 32.07 28.32 -18.38
CA GLU A 37 32.45 28.95 -19.65
C GLU A 37 31.28 28.96 -20.64
N ALA A 38 30.49 27.89 -20.67
CA ALA A 38 29.26 27.84 -21.45
C ALA A 38 28.17 28.79 -20.95
N GLN A 39 28.08 28.99 -19.63
CA GLN A 39 27.19 29.98 -19.05
C GLN A 39 27.61 31.43 -19.40
N ALA A 40 28.91 31.68 -19.55
CA ALA A 40 29.45 32.99 -19.89
C ALA A 40 29.41 33.28 -21.41
N SER A 41 29.63 32.27 -22.25
CA SER A 41 29.72 32.41 -23.71
C SER A 41 28.43 32.03 -24.45
N GLY A 42 27.50 31.34 -23.78
CA GLY A 42 26.30 30.77 -24.40
C GLY A 42 26.58 29.54 -25.27
N HIS A 43 27.81 29.03 -25.29
CA HIS A 43 28.23 27.90 -26.11
C HIS A 43 28.79 26.77 -25.24
N LEU A 44 28.19 25.58 -25.33
CA LEU A 44 28.60 24.41 -24.58
C LEU A 44 29.39 23.47 -25.50
N ASP A 45 30.68 23.27 -25.21
CA ASP A 45 31.51 22.31 -25.92
C ASP A 45 31.18 20.87 -25.47
N ILE A 46 30.28 20.24 -26.23
CA ILE A 46 29.75 18.90 -25.94
C ILE A 46 30.84 17.83 -26.10
N ASP A 47 31.79 18.03 -27.01
CA ASP A 47 32.84 17.05 -27.28
C ASP A 47 33.83 16.98 -26.10
N GLU A 48 34.18 18.13 -25.54
CA GLU A 48 35.07 18.20 -24.38
C GLU A 48 34.40 17.66 -23.10
N LEU A 49 33.11 17.96 -22.89
CA LEU A 49 32.33 17.37 -21.79
C LEU A 49 32.21 15.85 -21.92
N THR A 50 32.00 15.35 -23.13
CA THR A 50 31.92 13.91 -23.41
C THR A 50 33.26 13.24 -23.15
N ARG A 51 34.38 13.87 -23.52
CA ARG A 51 35.74 13.38 -23.23
C ARG A 51 35.99 13.28 -21.73
N ILE A 52 35.72 14.35 -20.97
CA ILE A 52 35.91 14.40 -19.52
C ILE A 52 35.04 13.35 -18.82
N ALA A 53 33.79 13.18 -19.24
CA ALA A 53 32.88 12.18 -18.68
C ALA A 53 33.39 10.75 -18.92
N ASN A 54 33.81 10.44 -20.14
CA ASN A 54 34.37 9.11 -20.48
C ASN A 54 35.65 8.81 -19.69
N GLU A 55 36.50 9.81 -19.50
CA GLU A 55 37.71 9.70 -18.69
C GLU A 55 37.40 9.52 -17.19
N LEU A 56 36.32 10.12 -16.68
CA LEU A 56 35.85 9.92 -15.30
C LEU A 56 35.31 8.49 -15.09
N TYR A 57 34.59 7.96 -16.07
CA TYR A 57 34.07 6.59 -16.04
C TYR A 57 35.18 5.53 -16.20
N ALA A 58 36.23 5.84 -16.96
CA ALA A 58 37.35 4.92 -17.17
C ALA A 58 38.23 4.73 -15.92
N GLU A 59 38.29 5.71 -15.03
CA GLU A 59 39.11 5.63 -13.80
C GLU A 59 38.42 4.90 -12.64
N GLY A 60 37.09 4.78 -12.67
CA GLY A 60 36.30 4.22 -11.57
C GLY A 60 36.28 5.14 -10.33
N PHE A 61 35.23 5.02 -9.51
CA PHE A 61 35.10 5.83 -8.30
C PHE A 61 35.96 5.26 -7.16
N PRO A 62 36.71 6.09 -6.40
CA PRO A 62 37.54 5.62 -5.30
C PRO A 62 36.68 5.04 -4.16
N HIS A 63 37.01 3.83 -3.71
CA HIS A 63 36.50 3.25 -2.48
C HIS A 63 37.14 3.93 -1.26
N SER A 64 36.35 4.60 -0.43
CA SER A 64 36.70 4.93 0.95
C SER A 64 35.98 3.98 1.93
N ALA A 65 36.81 3.23 2.67
CA ALA A 65 36.49 2.22 3.69
C ALA A 65 35.81 2.83 4.94
N GLN A 66 34.99 2.10 5.73
CA GLN A 66 35.37 0.94 6.53
C GLN A 66 34.23 -0.09 6.71
N GLY A 67 34.53 -1.35 6.39
CA GLY A 67 33.87 -2.54 6.91
C GLY A 67 34.94 -3.60 7.18
N PHE A 68 35.06 -4.05 8.42
CA PHE A 68 36.06 -5.04 8.84
C PHE A 68 35.84 -6.41 8.16
N PRO A 69 36.91 -7.13 7.76
CA PRO A 69 36.82 -8.52 7.33
C PRO A 69 36.92 -9.48 8.52
N SER A 70 36.17 -10.57 8.45
CA SER A 70 36.26 -11.70 9.36
C SER A 70 37.35 -12.69 8.93
N THR A 71 38.02 -13.24 9.95
CA THR A 71 38.75 -14.52 10.03
C THR A 71 40.03 -14.72 9.21
N ALA A 72 41.18 -14.62 9.90
CA ALA A 72 42.18 -15.69 9.97
C ALA A 72 43.09 -15.48 11.20
N SER A 73 43.29 -16.55 11.96
CA SER A 73 44.00 -16.67 13.23
C SER A 73 45.48 -16.27 13.19
N LEU A 74 46.04 -15.84 14.33
CA LEU A 74 47.12 -16.52 15.08
C LEU A 74 47.63 -15.66 16.26
N THR A 75 47.58 -16.27 17.45
CA THR A 75 48.54 -16.23 18.58
C THR A 75 48.88 -14.93 19.34
N ASP A 76 48.74 -15.06 20.68
CA ASP A 76 49.58 -14.49 21.76
C ASP A 76 49.78 -12.97 21.82
N SER A 77 49.61 -12.25 22.94
CA SER A 77 49.90 -12.60 24.33
C SER A 77 49.48 -11.46 25.29
N ALA A 78 49.23 -11.87 26.54
CA ALA A 78 49.01 -11.18 27.82
C ALA A 78 49.37 -9.68 28.03
N ALA A 79 48.38 -8.92 28.56
CA ALA A 79 48.30 -8.24 29.89
C ALA A 79 49.35 -7.15 30.33
N PRO A 80 49.17 -6.44 31.47
CA PRO A 80 48.09 -5.51 31.91
C PRO A 80 48.62 -4.21 32.59
N TYR A 81 47.75 -3.48 33.33
CA TYR A 81 47.94 -2.38 34.33
C TYR A 81 47.69 -0.92 33.88
N ALA A 82 47.41 0.06 34.76
CA ALA A 82 46.35 0.31 35.75
C ALA A 82 46.54 1.77 36.28
N ALA A 83 45.43 2.46 36.60
CA ALA A 83 45.19 3.50 37.61
C ALA A 83 46.09 4.75 37.80
N GLY A 84 45.45 5.92 37.98
CA GLY A 84 45.98 7.05 38.78
C GLY A 84 45.35 8.43 38.50
N SER A 85 44.58 8.98 39.46
CA SER A 85 44.22 10.42 39.58
C SER A 85 45.17 11.14 40.56
N PRO A 86 45.18 12.49 40.61
CA PRO A 86 44.51 13.21 41.73
C PRO A 86 43.91 14.61 41.40
N GLY A 87 43.08 15.15 42.30
CA GLY A 87 42.39 16.47 42.26
C GLY A 87 43.24 17.70 42.69
N ILE A 88 42.74 18.94 42.68
CA ILE A 88 42.01 19.67 43.77
C ILE A 88 41.50 21.06 43.27
N GLY A 89 40.37 21.59 43.82
CA GLY A 89 40.22 23.04 44.19
C GLY A 89 38.96 23.82 43.74
N ALA A 90 38.11 24.26 44.69
CA ALA A 90 36.87 25.08 44.60
C ALA A 90 37.14 26.63 44.73
N PRO A 91 36.19 27.62 44.79
CA PRO A 91 34.89 27.65 45.54
C PRO A 91 33.68 28.44 44.93
N VAL A 92 32.53 28.35 45.64
CA VAL A 92 31.17 28.98 45.50
C VAL A 92 31.00 30.06 46.61
N PRO A 93 30.25 31.20 46.53
CA PRO A 93 28.76 31.31 46.74
C PRO A 93 28.06 32.62 46.22
N PRO A 94 26.83 33.03 46.66
CA PRO A 94 25.54 32.36 46.85
C PRO A 94 24.32 33.05 46.15
N ALA A 95 23.14 32.43 46.26
CA ALA A 95 21.81 32.91 45.86
C ALA A 95 21.12 33.84 46.90
N PRO A 96 19.93 34.39 46.58
CA PRO A 96 18.91 34.63 47.60
C PRO A 96 17.55 33.96 47.31
N SER A 97 16.85 33.58 48.38
CA SER A 97 15.46 33.11 48.47
C SER A 97 14.51 34.30 48.75
N VAL A 98 13.18 34.26 48.56
CA VAL A 98 12.17 33.90 49.59
C VAL A 98 10.73 34.17 49.04
N VAL A 99 9.85 33.17 49.13
CA VAL A 99 8.41 33.10 49.57
C VAL A 99 7.36 34.12 49.04
N SER A 100 6.19 33.64 48.54
CA SER A 100 4.87 33.74 49.21
C SER A 100 3.64 33.31 48.36
N ALA A 101 2.77 32.51 48.99
CA ALA A 101 1.30 32.43 48.98
C ALA A 101 0.45 32.41 47.68
N LEU A 102 -0.42 31.39 47.61
CA LEU A 102 -1.71 31.37 46.90
C LEU A 102 -2.68 32.44 47.45
N PRO A 103 -3.65 32.91 46.62
CA PRO A 103 -5.03 32.50 46.87
C PRO A 103 -5.87 32.22 45.60
N ALA A 104 -6.98 31.51 45.82
CA ALA A 104 -8.02 31.18 44.86
C ALA A 104 -8.90 32.40 44.46
N GLY A 105 -9.51 32.34 43.27
CA GLY A 105 -10.68 33.16 42.89
C GLY A 105 -10.80 33.44 41.39
N ALA A 106 -11.80 32.84 40.72
CA ALA A 106 -12.30 33.30 39.41
C ALA A 106 -13.01 34.67 39.55
N PRO A 107 -13.18 35.49 38.48
CA PRO A 107 -14.28 35.27 37.52
C PRO A 107 -14.01 35.75 36.07
N ALA A 108 -15.01 35.51 35.21
CA ALA A 108 -15.13 35.97 33.82
C ALA A 108 -15.33 37.49 33.68
N ALA A 109 -14.83 38.07 32.57
CA ALA A 109 -15.53 38.99 31.64
C ALA A 109 -14.59 40.02 30.96
N ALA A 110 -14.71 40.05 29.63
CA ALA A 110 -14.79 41.22 28.74
C ALA A 110 -13.75 42.37 28.75
N ASN A 111 -13.21 42.57 27.53
CA ASN A 111 -13.13 43.83 26.78
C ASN A 111 -11.85 44.69 26.73
N VAL A 112 -11.35 44.78 25.48
CA VAL A 112 -10.97 45.98 24.69
C VAL A 112 -9.61 46.62 24.99
N ILE A 113 -8.77 46.75 23.93
CA ILE A 113 -8.12 48.02 23.51
C ILE A 113 -8.00 48.06 21.95
N PRO A 114 -8.12 49.25 21.31
CA PRO A 114 -8.49 49.47 19.90
C PRO A 114 -7.37 50.03 18.99
N GLY A 115 -7.62 50.09 17.67
CA GLY A 115 -6.81 50.88 16.73
C GLY A 115 -7.10 50.71 15.22
N ILE A 116 -7.95 51.60 14.68
CA ILE A 116 -7.94 52.22 13.33
C ILE A 116 -8.53 51.46 12.10
N GLU A 117 -9.75 51.92 11.76
CA GLU A 117 -10.41 52.28 10.48
C GLU A 117 -10.29 51.47 9.19
N LEU A 118 -11.46 51.08 8.66
CA LEU A 118 -11.77 51.07 7.22
C LEU A 118 -13.23 51.49 6.99
N ALA A 119 -13.42 52.35 6.00
CA ALA A 119 -14.64 53.09 5.67
C ALA A 119 -15.79 52.22 5.14
N GLN A 120 -17.02 52.65 5.45
CA GLN A 120 -18.30 52.12 4.98
C GLN A 120 -18.62 52.57 3.55
N ILE A 121 -19.29 51.71 2.77
CA ILE A 121 -20.36 52.11 1.84
C ILE A 121 -21.50 51.07 1.89
N ASP A 122 -22.72 51.61 1.93
CA ASP A 122 -24.03 50.99 2.17
C ASP A 122 -24.53 49.98 1.12
N THR A 123 -25.40 49.07 1.57
CA THR A 123 -26.45 48.45 0.73
C THR A 123 -27.79 48.41 1.51
N PRO A 124 -28.90 48.95 0.96
CA PRO A 124 -30.21 48.78 1.55
C PRO A 124 -31.05 47.66 0.89
N SER A 125 -31.88 47.08 1.73
CA SER A 125 -32.91 46.03 1.55
C SER A 125 -33.92 46.23 0.40
N LEU A 126 -34.54 45.12 -0.05
CA LEU A 126 -36.01 44.97 -0.21
C LEU A 126 -36.37 43.51 -0.54
N GLY A 127 -37.41 42.97 0.11
CA GLY A 127 -38.04 41.69 -0.26
C GLY A 127 -39.19 41.84 -1.25
N VAL A 128 -39.68 40.71 -1.78
CA VAL A 128 -41.10 40.34 -2.05
C VAL A 128 -41.19 39.09 -2.97
N SER A 129 -42.10 38.17 -2.57
CA SER A 129 -42.88 37.10 -3.22
C SER A 129 -42.50 36.44 -4.56
N PRO A 130 -42.66 35.09 -4.67
CA PRO A 130 -42.75 34.39 -5.94
C PRO A 130 -44.21 34.18 -6.39
N SER A 131 -44.58 34.71 -7.55
CA SER A 131 -45.81 34.35 -8.25
C SER A 131 -45.66 34.47 -9.77
N GLN A 132 -46.16 33.45 -10.46
CA GLN A 132 -46.57 33.37 -11.88
C GLN A 132 -45.54 32.87 -12.92
N LEU A 133 -45.78 31.64 -13.41
CA LEU A 133 -46.04 31.28 -14.82
C LEU A 133 -46.95 30.00 -14.86
N PRO A 134 -47.76 29.77 -15.92
CA PRO A 134 -49.09 29.11 -15.87
C PRO A 134 -49.15 27.61 -16.28
N PRO A 135 -50.35 26.95 -16.23
CA PRO A 135 -50.54 25.50 -16.08
C PRO A 135 -51.03 24.77 -17.35
N GLU A 136 -50.91 23.43 -17.37
CA GLU A 136 -51.70 22.39 -18.11
C GLU A 136 -50.86 21.08 -18.10
N PHE A 137 -51.24 19.87 -17.68
CA PHE A 137 -52.52 19.17 -17.56
C PHE A 137 -52.55 18.31 -16.28
N SER A 138 -53.75 18.19 -15.72
CA SER A 138 -54.14 17.61 -14.44
C SER A 138 -54.21 16.08 -14.39
N GLN A 139 -54.16 15.60 -13.16
CA GLN A 139 -54.28 14.23 -12.66
C GLN A 139 -55.71 13.66 -12.77
N GLU A 140 -56.26 13.64 -13.98
CA GLU A 140 -57.53 12.97 -14.30
C GLU A 140 -57.35 12.00 -15.47
N ARG A 141 -56.62 10.90 -15.22
CA ARG A 141 -56.67 9.69 -16.07
C ARG A 141 -56.07 8.43 -15.40
N LEU A 142 -56.28 8.26 -14.09
CA LEU A 142 -55.88 7.05 -13.37
C LEU A 142 -57.04 6.30 -12.69
N ASP A 143 -58.30 6.69 -12.94
CA ASP A 143 -59.49 5.99 -12.43
C ASP A 143 -60.25 5.18 -13.50
N ALA A 144 -59.54 4.62 -14.48
CA ALA A 144 -60.20 3.88 -15.57
C ALA A 144 -59.45 2.60 -16.00
N ILE A 145 -59.03 1.74 -15.06
CA ILE A 145 -58.82 0.31 -15.33
C ILE A 145 -59.23 -0.49 -14.07
N GLY A 146 -60.43 -1.06 -14.09
CA GLY A 146 -60.92 -2.00 -13.07
C GLY A 146 -60.32 -3.42 -13.22
N PRO A 147 -60.43 -4.29 -12.20
CA PRO A 147 -59.83 -5.63 -12.24
C PRO A 147 -60.79 -6.71 -12.79
N ALA A 148 -60.19 -7.89 -13.11
CA ALA A 148 -60.75 -9.25 -13.31
C ALA A 148 -60.68 -9.79 -14.77
N PRO A 149 -60.57 -11.14 -15.02
CA PRO A 149 -61.01 -12.23 -14.13
C PRO A 149 -60.06 -13.46 -13.96
N ALA A 150 -60.38 -14.26 -12.93
CA ALA A 150 -59.89 -15.60 -12.65
C ALA A 150 -60.91 -16.68 -13.08
N PHE A 151 -60.43 -17.89 -13.37
CA PHE A 151 -61.22 -19.12 -13.60
C PHE A 151 -60.42 -20.36 -13.11
N PRO A 152 -61.07 -21.51 -12.81
CA PRO A 152 -61.15 -22.05 -11.45
C PRO A 152 -60.36 -23.35 -11.22
N GLY A 153 -60.15 -23.66 -9.94
CA GLY A 153 -59.45 -24.85 -9.44
C GLY A 153 -60.25 -26.15 -9.49
N LEU A 154 -59.51 -27.26 -9.36
CA LEU A 154 -60.03 -28.61 -9.15
C LEU A 154 -59.71 -29.05 -7.72
N ASP A 155 -60.72 -29.62 -7.05
CA ASP A 155 -60.78 -29.85 -5.61
C ASP A 155 -60.39 -31.30 -5.24
N ILE A 156 -59.37 -31.42 -4.39
CA ILE A 156 -58.75 -32.67 -3.91
C ILE A 156 -59.60 -33.32 -2.80
N SER A 157 -60.67 -32.65 -2.34
CA SER A 157 -61.63 -33.16 -1.35
C SER A 157 -62.42 -34.39 -1.82
N SER A 158 -62.31 -34.78 -3.11
CA SER A 158 -62.95 -35.96 -3.69
C SER A 158 -62.16 -37.28 -3.52
N LEU A 159 -60.95 -37.25 -2.93
CA LEU A 159 -60.06 -38.43 -2.89
C LEU A 159 -59.88 -39.06 -1.51
N LEU A 160 -60.46 -38.50 -0.45
CA LEU A 160 -60.35 -39.06 0.90
C LEU A 160 -61.74 -39.17 1.52
N GLY A 161 -62.39 -40.29 1.18
CA GLY A 161 -63.64 -40.74 1.76
C GLY A 161 -63.58 -40.74 3.29
N GLY A 162 -64.65 -40.23 3.88
CA GLY A 162 -64.77 -39.93 5.30
C GLY A 162 -64.30 -41.03 6.23
N ILE A 163 -63.48 -40.61 7.19
CA ILE A 163 -63.29 -41.26 8.49
C ILE A 163 -63.22 -40.13 9.53
N GLU A 164 -64.25 -40.02 10.37
CA GLU A 164 -64.27 -39.21 11.59
C GLU A 164 -63.69 -40.01 12.76
N ILE A 165 -62.69 -39.49 13.49
CA ILE A 165 -62.55 -39.78 14.92
C ILE A 165 -61.77 -38.66 15.66
N PRO A 166 -61.88 -38.50 17.01
CA PRO A 166 -62.50 -37.32 17.62
C PRO A 166 -61.59 -36.64 18.68
N TYR A 167 -62.13 -35.57 19.29
CA TYR A 167 -61.61 -34.85 20.47
C TYR A 167 -60.35 -34.00 20.25
N PRO A 168 -60.53 -32.71 19.94
CA PRO A 168 -59.49 -31.72 20.08
C PRO A 168 -59.35 -31.35 21.55
N VAL A 169 -58.20 -30.78 21.92
CA VAL A 169 -57.87 -30.14 23.21
C VAL A 169 -57.08 -31.03 24.19
N ASP A 170 -55.92 -30.49 24.59
CA ASP A 170 -55.03 -30.87 25.69
C ASP A 170 -53.97 -31.97 25.49
N MET A 171 -52.85 -31.58 24.90
CA MET A 171 -51.54 -31.69 25.59
C MET A 171 -50.49 -30.81 24.89
N GLN A 172 -50.37 -29.57 25.36
CA GLN A 172 -49.23 -28.71 25.06
C GLN A 172 -48.02 -29.13 25.90
N GLY A 173 -46.87 -29.16 25.23
CA GLY A 173 -45.57 -29.17 25.88
C GLY A 173 -45.13 -30.56 26.32
N VAL A 174 -43.81 -30.74 26.37
CA VAL A 174 -43.18 -31.93 26.94
C VAL A 174 -43.26 -33.15 26.01
N LEU A 175 -42.65 -33.05 24.83
CA LEU A 175 -41.64 -33.98 24.30
C LEU A 175 -41.43 -33.74 22.79
N ALA A 176 -40.16 -33.61 22.40
CA ALA A 176 -39.64 -33.53 21.04
C ALA A 176 -39.72 -32.17 20.31
N SER A 177 -38.84 -31.23 20.69
CA SER A 177 -38.30 -30.24 19.74
C SER A 177 -36.99 -30.70 19.08
N THR A 178 -36.62 -31.97 19.22
CA THR A 178 -35.69 -32.64 18.31
C THR A 178 -36.45 -33.33 17.18
N ALA A 179 -35.92 -33.17 15.98
CA ALA A 179 -36.19 -33.93 14.76
C ALA A 179 -37.44 -33.55 13.95
N ASN A 180 -37.22 -32.78 12.89
CA ASN A 180 -37.82 -33.08 11.59
C ASN A 180 -36.81 -32.83 10.46
N ILE A 181 -36.08 -33.88 10.13
CA ILE A 181 -35.67 -34.20 8.76
C ILE A 181 -36.82 -35.07 8.21
N PRO A 182 -37.38 -34.79 7.03
CA PRO A 182 -37.18 -35.76 5.94
C PRO A 182 -37.02 -35.16 4.53
N HIS A 183 -35.94 -35.65 3.89
CA HIS A 183 -35.80 -36.12 2.52
C HIS A 183 -36.66 -35.57 1.36
N HIS A 184 -35.90 -35.06 0.39
CA HIS A 184 -36.14 -34.86 -1.06
C HIS A 184 -36.95 -35.95 -1.79
N PRO A 185 -37.44 -35.60 -2.99
CA PRO A 185 -36.88 -36.23 -4.18
C PRO A 185 -36.15 -35.23 -5.08
N GLU A 186 -35.12 -35.77 -5.71
CA GLU A 186 -34.06 -35.12 -6.45
C GLU A 186 -34.55 -34.42 -7.72
N GLN A 187 -34.06 -33.19 -7.94
CA GLN A 187 -33.52 -32.80 -9.24
C GLN A 187 -32.36 -31.80 -9.03
N SER A 188 -31.17 -32.34 -9.23
CA SER A 188 -29.85 -31.75 -9.40
C SER A 188 -29.81 -30.32 -9.96
N SER A 189 -29.44 -29.35 -9.12
CA SER A 189 -28.45 -28.31 -9.46
C SER A 189 -27.86 -27.72 -8.17
N ALA A 190 -26.72 -28.25 -7.74
CA ALA A 190 -26.01 -27.73 -6.58
C ALA A 190 -25.44 -26.34 -6.89
N SER A 191 -26.09 -25.28 -6.39
CA SER A 191 -25.42 -23.98 -6.23
C SER A 191 -24.50 -24.09 -5.01
N LYS A 192 -23.20 -24.29 -5.28
CA LYS A 192 -22.16 -24.14 -4.27
C LYS A 192 -22.10 -22.65 -3.91
N ALA A 193 -22.38 -22.33 -2.65
CA ALA A 193 -22.01 -21.03 -2.10
C ALA A 193 -20.50 -20.80 -2.31
N SER A 194 -20.17 -19.61 -2.81
CA SER A 194 -18.79 -19.20 -3.11
C SER A 194 -17.94 -19.21 -1.82
N PRO A 195 -16.74 -19.81 -1.82
CA PRO A 195 -15.86 -19.84 -0.65
C PRO A 195 -15.12 -18.51 -0.42
N TYR A 196 -15.25 -17.56 -1.35
CA TYR A 196 -14.69 -16.23 -1.20
C TYR A 196 -15.61 -15.38 -0.33
N TYR A 197 -15.15 -14.99 0.86
CA TYR A 197 -15.91 -14.04 1.71
C TYR A 197 -16.15 -12.69 1.03
N PHE A 198 -15.35 -12.38 -0.02
CA PHE A 198 -15.48 -11.22 -0.87
C PHE A 198 -16.35 -11.44 -2.12
N VAL A 199 -16.87 -12.66 -2.35
CA VAL A 199 -17.74 -13.01 -3.50
C VAL A 199 -19.04 -13.72 -3.06
N ALA A 200 -19.55 -13.55 -1.84
CA ALA A 200 -20.82 -14.19 -1.44
C ALA A 200 -21.81 -13.27 -0.70
N ASP A 201 -23.08 -13.40 -1.12
CA ASP A 201 -24.30 -12.74 -0.63
C ASP A 201 -24.53 -12.93 0.88
N ARG A 202 -24.97 -11.85 1.54
CA ARG A 202 -25.30 -11.82 2.97
C ARG A 202 -26.74 -12.33 3.21
N PRO A 203 -27.00 -13.14 4.25
CA PRO A 203 -28.38 -13.49 4.62
C PRO A 203 -29.06 -12.33 5.35
N GLY A 204 -30.15 -11.82 4.78
CA GLY A 204 -31.06 -10.87 5.43
C GLY A 204 -30.98 -9.42 4.96
N VAL A 205 -31.10 -9.16 3.65
CA VAL A 205 -31.35 -7.83 3.05
C VAL A 205 -32.31 -8.03 1.87
N PRO A 206 -33.30 -7.14 1.60
CA PRO A 206 -34.23 -7.29 0.48
C PRO A 206 -33.48 -7.41 -0.85
N GLU A 207 -34.03 -8.18 -1.81
CA GLU A 207 -33.47 -8.37 -3.16
C GLU A 207 -32.81 -7.09 -3.70
N VAL A 208 -31.49 -7.15 -3.87
CA VAL A 208 -30.71 -6.06 -4.45
C VAL A 208 -30.86 -6.14 -5.96
N ALA A 209 -31.28 -5.03 -6.57
CA ALA A 209 -31.25 -4.82 -8.01
C ALA A 209 -29.91 -5.28 -8.61
N GLY A 210 -29.93 -5.89 -9.81
CA GLY A 210 -28.74 -6.39 -10.51
C GLY A 210 -27.56 -5.41 -10.44
N SER A 211 -26.34 -5.93 -10.29
CA SER A 211 -25.14 -5.15 -9.91
C SER A 211 -25.16 -3.76 -10.53
N ALA A 212 -25.11 -2.71 -9.70
CA ALA A 212 -25.14 -1.32 -10.14
C ALA A 212 -23.93 -0.92 -11.02
N HIS A 213 -23.02 -1.85 -11.29
CA HIS A 213 -21.83 -1.67 -12.11
C HIS A 213 -22.02 -2.30 -13.50
N PRO A 214 -21.54 -1.64 -14.57
CA PRO A 214 -21.62 -2.18 -15.93
C PRO A 214 -20.91 -3.54 -16.05
N PRO A 215 -21.29 -4.39 -17.01
CA PRO A 215 -20.57 -5.63 -17.30
C PRO A 215 -19.08 -5.36 -17.55
N PHE A 216 -18.21 -6.20 -16.99
CA PHE A 216 -16.75 -6.04 -17.08
C PHE A 216 -16.25 -6.41 -18.48
N ASP A 217 -16.02 -5.42 -19.34
CA ASP A 217 -15.42 -5.61 -20.66
C ASP A 217 -13.91 -5.30 -20.62
N VAL A 218 -13.10 -6.36 -20.55
CA VAL A 218 -11.64 -6.24 -20.53
C VAL A 218 -11.08 -5.48 -21.73
N ASN A 219 -11.69 -5.56 -22.91
CA ASN A 219 -11.17 -4.89 -24.10
C ASN A 219 -11.39 -3.38 -24.04
N LEU A 220 -12.46 -2.92 -23.36
CA LEU A 220 -12.64 -1.51 -23.07
C LEU A 220 -11.65 -1.05 -22.00
N VAL A 221 -11.54 -1.77 -20.89
CA VAL A 221 -10.60 -1.46 -19.81
C VAL A 221 -9.16 -1.37 -20.31
N ARG A 222 -8.72 -2.31 -21.16
CA ARG A 222 -7.38 -2.31 -21.75
C ARG A 222 -7.07 -1.06 -22.57
N LYS A 223 -8.06 -0.39 -23.15
CA LYS A 223 -7.82 0.85 -23.92
C LYS A 223 -7.33 1.98 -23.02
N ASP A 224 -7.65 1.94 -21.73
CA ASP A 224 -7.23 2.95 -20.77
C ASP A 224 -5.75 2.82 -20.40
N PHE A 225 -5.08 1.71 -20.72
CA PHE A 225 -3.68 1.48 -20.39
C PHE A 225 -2.80 1.65 -21.65
N PRO A 226 -2.28 2.85 -21.93
CA PRO A 226 -1.59 3.14 -23.20
C PRO A 226 -0.39 2.22 -23.44
N ILE A 227 0.36 1.89 -22.38
CA ILE A 227 1.57 1.06 -22.47
C ILE A 227 1.30 -0.37 -22.98
N LEU A 228 0.07 -0.90 -22.83
CA LEU A 228 -0.27 -2.23 -23.31
C LEU A 228 -0.34 -2.34 -24.84
N ARG A 229 -0.20 -1.22 -25.56
CA ARG A 229 -0.14 -1.16 -27.03
C ARG A 229 1.29 -1.19 -27.58
N GLU A 230 2.28 -1.12 -26.69
CA GLU A 230 3.69 -1.13 -27.07
C GLU A 230 4.11 -2.48 -27.67
N LEU A 231 5.15 -2.43 -28.49
CA LEU A 231 5.82 -3.62 -29.02
C LEU A 231 7.12 -3.85 -28.24
N VAL A 232 7.32 -5.07 -27.77
CA VAL A 232 8.57 -5.54 -27.16
C VAL A 232 9.14 -6.65 -28.02
N ASN A 233 10.40 -6.50 -28.47
CA ASN A 233 11.06 -7.45 -29.37
C ASN A 233 10.25 -7.71 -30.67
N GLY A 234 9.57 -6.67 -31.18
CA GLY A 234 8.74 -6.76 -32.39
C GLY A 234 7.38 -7.47 -32.19
N ARG A 235 6.97 -7.73 -30.94
CA ARG A 235 5.72 -8.44 -30.60
C ARG A 235 4.87 -7.60 -29.65
N PRO A 236 3.53 -7.75 -29.65
CA PRO A 236 2.67 -7.08 -28.69
C PRO A 236 3.08 -7.40 -27.25
N LEU A 237 3.18 -6.37 -26.40
CA LEU A 237 3.47 -6.55 -24.99
C LEU A 237 2.41 -7.40 -24.29
N ILE A 238 2.84 -8.47 -23.62
CA ILE A 238 2.03 -9.24 -22.69
C ILE A 238 2.60 -9.05 -21.29
N TRP A 239 2.00 -8.13 -20.53
CA TRP A 239 2.49 -7.77 -19.18
C TRP A 239 1.90 -8.67 -18.10
N LEU A 240 2.72 -9.57 -17.55
CA LEU A 240 2.37 -10.51 -16.46
C LEU A 240 3.29 -10.36 -15.24
N ASP A 241 3.85 -9.17 -14.98
CA ASP A 241 4.64 -8.86 -13.76
C ASP A 241 3.91 -7.86 -12.83
N ASN A 242 2.58 -7.98 -12.76
CA ASN A 242 1.71 -7.10 -11.99
C ASN A 242 2.00 -7.12 -10.48
N ALA A 243 2.41 -8.26 -9.92
CA ALA A 243 2.76 -8.37 -8.50
C ALA A 243 4.08 -7.67 -8.15
N ALA A 244 4.89 -7.24 -9.13
CA ALA A 244 6.01 -6.32 -8.92
C ALA A 244 5.53 -4.87 -9.02
N THR A 245 4.88 -4.51 -10.12
CA THR A 245 4.24 -3.21 -10.33
C THR A 245 3.16 -3.33 -11.40
N THR A 246 2.05 -2.61 -11.24
CA THR A 246 0.98 -2.60 -12.24
C THR A 246 1.20 -1.47 -13.25
N GLN A 247 0.53 -1.55 -14.40
CA GLN A 247 0.49 -0.45 -15.36
C GLN A 247 -0.51 0.64 -14.96
N LYS A 248 -0.44 1.81 -15.59
CA LYS A 248 -1.17 3.01 -15.18
C LYS A 248 -2.28 3.30 -16.20
N PRO A 249 -3.54 3.51 -15.78
CA PRO A 249 -4.58 3.97 -16.68
C PRO A 249 -4.31 5.44 -17.05
N GLN A 250 -4.84 5.86 -18.19
CA GLN A 250 -4.68 7.21 -18.73
C GLN A 250 -5.18 8.27 -17.73
N ALA A 251 -6.24 7.98 -16.98
CA ALA A 251 -6.76 8.86 -15.93
C ALA A 251 -5.71 9.23 -14.87
N VAL A 252 -4.83 8.30 -14.49
CA VAL A 252 -3.74 8.57 -13.53
C VAL A 252 -2.65 9.44 -14.15
N ILE A 253 -2.28 9.13 -15.40
CA ILE A 253 -1.26 9.89 -16.15
C ILE A 253 -1.74 11.34 -16.35
N ASP A 254 -2.98 11.51 -16.78
CA ASP A 254 -3.61 12.82 -16.99
C ASP A 254 -3.73 13.58 -15.67
N ARG A 255 -4.10 12.91 -14.57
CA ARG A 255 -4.22 13.56 -13.26
C ARG A 255 -2.88 14.12 -12.78
N LEU A 256 -1.79 13.37 -12.93
CA LEU A 256 -0.44 13.82 -12.62
C LEU A 256 -0.03 15.00 -13.50
N SER A 257 -0.27 14.89 -14.82
CA SER A 257 0.03 15.95 -15.78
C SER A 257 -0.70 17.25 -15.42
N TYR A 258 -2.00 17.13 -15.13
CA TYR A 258 -2.85 18.25 -14.74
C TYR A 258 -2.37 18.91 -13.45
N PHE A 259 -2.01 18.14 -12.43
CA PHE A 259 -1.47 18.69 -11.17
C PHE A 259 -0.29 19.60 -11.45
N TYR A 260 0.70 19.12 -12.22
CA TYR A 260 1.90 19.90 -12.52
C TYR A 260 1.64 21.11 -13.43
N GLN A 261 0.65 21.04 -14.32
CA GLN A 261 0.30 22.14 -15.22
C GLN A 261 -0.54 23.23 -14.55
N HIS A 262 -1.37 22.89 -13.55
CA HIS A 262 -2.45 23.76 -13.09
C HIS A 262 -2.58 23.92 -11.57
N GLU A 263 -2.02 23.01 -10.76
CA GLU A 263 -2.24 22.98 -9.31
C GLU A 263 -0.95 23.03 -8.48
N ASN A 264 0.22 22.81 -9.09
CA ASN A 264 1.47 22.61 -8.38
C ASN A 264 1.81 23.78 -7.44
N SER A 265 1.84 23.46 -6.15
CA SER A 265 2.40 24.28 -5.09
C SER A 265 2.70 23.42 -3.86
N ASN A 266 3.31 24.03 -2.84
CA ASN A 266 3.43 23.40 -1.53
C ASN A 266 2.10 23.58 -0.74
N ILE A 267 1.87 22.70 0.24
CA ILE A 267 0.60 22.55 0.95
C ILE A 267 0.60 23.20 2.35
N HIS A 268 -0.60 23.41 2.91
CA HIS A 268 -0.92 23.83 4.29
C HIS A 268 -0.47 25.21 4.80
N ARG A 269 0.61 25.80 4.28
CA ARG A 269 1.27 26.97 4.91
C ARG A 269 1.18 28.30 4.16
N ALA A 270 0.52 28.35 3.01
CA ALA A 270 0.41 29.57 2.21
C ALA A 270 -1.04 29.91 1.87
N ALA A 271 -1.37 31.20 1.97
CA ALA A 271 -2.72 31.72 1.73
C ALA A 271 -3.00 32.05 0.25
N HIS A 272 -2.12 31.66 -0.68
CA HIS A 272 -2.31 31.91 -2.10
C HIS A 272 -3.09 30.76 -2.77
N GLU A 273 -3.81 31.10 -3.83
CA GLU A 273 -4.73 30.19 -4.55
C GLU A 273 -4.11 28.83 -4.92
N LEU A 274 -2.88 28.79 -5.44
CA LEU A 274 -2.25 27.51 -5.82
C LEU A 274 -1.95 26.60 -4.63
N ALA A 275 -1.70 27.14 -3.43
CA ALA A 275 -1.47 26.32 -2.24
C ALA A 275 -2.79 25.75 -1.73
N VAL A 276 -3.90 26.51 -1.84
CA VAL A 276 -5.24 26.00 -1.54
C VAL A 276 -5.57 24.84 -2.47
N ARG A 277 -5.43 25.01 -3.79
CA ARG A 277 -5.70 23.92 -4.76
C ARG A 277 -4.83 22.68 -4.54
N ALA A 278 -3.53 22.86 -4.30
CA ALA A 278 -2.64 21.75 -4.02
C ALA A 278 -3.03 21.02 -2.72
N THR A 279 -3.44 21.77 -1.69
CA THR A 279 -3.88 21.22 -0.40
C THR A 279 -5.17 20.45 -0.56
N ASP A 280 -6.17 21.03 -1.26
CA ASP A 280 -7.45 20.38 -1.52
C ASP A 280 -7.27 19.10 -2.33
N ALA A 281 -6.39 19.10 -3.32
CA ALA A 281 -6.06 17.90 -4.09
C ALA A 281 -5.41 16.81 -3.23
N TYR A 282 -4.43 17.19 -2.40
CA TYR A 282 -3.71 16.25 -1.53
C TYR A 282 -4.61 15.63 -0.46
N GLU A 283 -5.42 16.45 0.23
CA GLU A 283 -6.37 15.97 1.24
C GLU A 283 -7.56 15.24 0.61
N GLY A 284 -7.97 15.62 -0.61
CA GLY A 284 -8.93 14.87 -1.40
C GLY A 284 -8.44 13.45 -1.72
N ALA A 285 -7.15 13.30 -2.05
CA ALA A 285 -6.55 11.98 -2.24
C ALA A 285 -6.53 11.16 -0.94
N ARG A 286 -6.31 11.81 0.21
CA ARG A 286 -6.37 11.16 1.53
C ARG A 286 -7.78 10.64 1.83
N GLU A 287 -8.81 11.44 1.54
CA GLU A 287 -10.20 11.01 1.67
C GLU A 287 -10.52 9.84 0.73
N THR A 288 -10.03 9.85 -0.51
CA THR A 288 -10.17 8.70 -1.42
C THR A 288 -9.51 7.44 -0.84
N VAL A 289 -8.31 7.53 -0.27
CA VAL A 289 -7.67 6.39 0.42
C VAL A 289 -8.53 5.91 1.58
N ARG A 290 -8.98 6.83 2.46
CA ARG A 290 -9.83 6.50 3.61
C ARG A 290 -11.08 5.75 3.18
N ARG A 291 -11.77 6.25 2.15
CA ARG A 291 -12.98 5.65 1.58
C ARG A 291 -12.70 4.27 0.99
N PHE A 292 -11.65 4.15 0.20
CA PHE A 292 -11.29 2.92 -0.51
C PHE A 292 -11.08 1.73 0.41
N ILE A 293 -10.35 1.93 1.52
CA ILE A 293 -10.08 0.87 2.51
C ILE A 293 -11.11 0.80 3.64
N ASN A 294 -12.16 1.65 3.57
CA ASN A 294 -13.16 1.83 4.60
C ASN A 294 -12.55 2.17 5.99
N ALA A 295 -11.61 3.11 6.06
CA ALA A 295 -11.10 3.63 7.33
C ALA A 295 -12.12 4.61 7.96
N PRO A 296 -12.16 4.74 9.30
CA PRO A 296 -13.17 5.56 9.97
C PRO A 296 -12.96 7.07 9.77
N ALA A 297 -11.71 7.54 9.65
CA ALA A 297 -11.40 8.96 9.45
C ALA A 297 -10.10 9.17 8.67
N VAL A 298 -9.93 10.35 8.07
CA VAL A 298 -8.72 10.69 7.28
C VAL A 298 -7.47 10.79 8.16
N GLU A 299 -7.65 11.07 9.45
CA GLU A 299 -6.59 11.12 10.46
C GLU A 299 -5.91 9.76 10.67
N ASN A 300 -6.60 8.68 10.30
CA ASN A 300 -6.04 7.33 10.32
C ASN A 300 -5.12 7.04 9.15
N ILE A 301 -5.02 7.92 8.15
CA ILE A 301 -4.30 7.68 6.90
C ILE A 301 -3.03 8.52 6.87
N VAL A 302 -1.88 7.85 6.91
CA VAL A 302 -0.55 8.45 6.77
C VAL A 302 0.00 8.12 5.38
N PHE A 303 0.42 9.14 4.64
CA PHE A 303 1.14 8.96 3.39
C PHE A 303 2.62 8.68 3.63
N VAL A 304 3.14 7.71 2.90
CA VAL A 304 4.54 7.29 2.92
C VAL A 304 4.99 6.96 1.49
N ARG A 305 6.27 6.66 1.28
CA ARG A 305 6.82 6.25 -0.03
C ARG A 305 6.32 4.88 -0.51
N GLY A 306 5.80 4.06 0.40
CA GLY A 306 5.27 2.73 0.10
C GLY A 306 5.19 1.84 1.34
N THR A 307 4.69 0.61 1.14
CA THR A 307 4.53 -0.42 2.18
C THR A 307 5.78 -0.60 3.03
N THR A 308 6.97 -0.66 2.41
CA THR A 308 8.24 -0.82 3.14
C THR A 308 8.49 0.32 4.13
N GLU A 309 8.19 1.57 3.74
CA GLU A 309 8.36 2.71 4.64
C GLU A 309 7.32 2.70 5.76
N ALA A 310 6.07 2.34 5.46
CA ALA A 310 5.02 2.18 6.47
C ALA A 310 5.38 1.14 7.54
N ILE A 311 5.88 -0.03 7.14
CA ILE A 311 6.30 -1.07 8.08
C ILE A 311 7.48 -0.59 8.93
N ASN A 312 8.44 0.12 8.33
CA ASN A 312 9.56 0.68 9.07
C ASN A 312 9.13 1.78 10.05
N LEU A 313 8.16 2.63 9.67
CA LEU A 313 7.57 3.61 10.56
C LEU A 313 7.00 2.91 11.80
N VAL A 314 6.18 1.87 11.62
CA VAL A 314 5.61 1.10 12.74
C VAL A 314 6.71 0.46 13.58
N ALA A 315 7.69 -0.20 12.97
CA ALA A 315 8.80 -0.83 13.68
C ALA A 315 9.63 0.17 14.51
N LYS A 316 9.96 1.33 13.93
CA LYS A 316 10.83 2.36 14.55
C LYS A 316 10.10 3.26 15.54
N THR A 317 8.78 3.27 15.57
CA THR A 317 7.98 4.06 16.51
C THR A 317 7.24 3.16 17.50
N TRP A 318 6.10 2.59 17.11
CA TRP A 318 5.31 1.70 17.94
C TRP A 318 6.16 0.54 18.46
N GLY A 319 6.89 -0.14 17.57
CA GLY A 319 7.70 -1.30 17.92
C GLY A 319 8.77 -0.97 18.96
N ARG A 320 9.60 0.04 18.69
CA ARG A 320 10.65 0.49 19.64
C ARG A 320 10.12 0.92 21.00
N LYS A 321 8.90 1.45 21.08
CA LYS A 321 8.29 1.88 22.35
C LYS A 321 7.75 0.69 23.17
N HIS A 322 7.26 -0.37 22.51
CA HIS A 322 6.46 -1.41 23.16
C HIS A 322 7.10 -2.80 23.23
N LEU A 323 8.22 -3.03 22.52
CA LEU A 323 8.92 -4.32 22.50
C LEU A 323 10.23 -4.27 23.29
N GLY A 324 10.41 -5.24 24.19
CA GLY A 324 11.63 -5.42 24.96
C GLY A 324 12.13 -6.87 24.98
N GLU A 325 13.05 -7.16 25.90
CA GLU A 325 13.70 -8.46 26.00
C GLU A 325 12.69 -9.59 26.27
N GLY A 326 12.70 -10.60 25.40
CA GLY A 326 11.84 -11.78 25.52
C GLY A 326 10.40 -11.57 25.08
N ASP A 327 9.99 -10.36 24.66
CA ASP A 327 8.73 -10.18 23.95
C ASP A 327 8.79 -10.80 22.57
N GLU A 328 7.63 -11.15 22.01
CA GLU A 328 7.53 -11.92 20.77
C GLU A 328 6.84 -11.11 19.66
N ILE A 329 7.46 -11.14 18.49
CA ILE A 329 6.87 -10.73 17.21
C ILE A 329 6.60 -11.99 16.42
N ILE A 330 5.36 -12.19 15.95
CA ILE A 330 4.99 -13.31 15.09
C ILE A 330 4.82 -12.81 13.66
N ILE A 331 5.45 -13.50 12.70
CA ILE A 331 5.25 -13.33 11.26
C ILE A 331 4.90 -14.66 10.61
N THR A 332 4.56 -14.70 9.32
CA THR A 332 4.35 -15.97 8.60
C THR A 332 5.54 -16.35 7.72
N ASN A 333 5.58 -17.58 7.24
CA ASN A 333 6.52 -17.96 6.18
C ASN A 333 6.29 -17.17 4.88
N LEU A 334 5.09 -16.61 4.64
CA LEU A 334 4.67 -15.98 3.38
C LEU A 334 5.17 -14.54 3.21
N GLU A 335 5.84 -13.98 4.21
CA GLU A 335 6.19 -12.56 4.20
C GLU A 335 7.14 -12.17 3.07
N HIS A 336 6.84 -11.01 2.47
CA HIS A 336 7.81 -10.26 1.70
C HIS A 336 8.92 -9.74 2.62
N HIS A 337 10.15 -9.56 2.12
CA HIS A 337 11.30 -9.08 2.90
C HIS A 337 11.03 -7.75 3.63
N ALA A 338 10.19 -6.88 3.07
CA ALA A 338 9.74 -5.65 3.72
C ALA A 338 9.00 -5.88 5.04
N ASN A 339 8.32 -7.03 5.20
CA ASN A 339 7.65 -7.45 6.42
C ASN A 339 8.45 -8.50 7.22
N ILE A 340 9.78 -8.57 7.01
CA ILE A 340 10.71 -9.43 7.76
C ILE A 340 11.83 -8.59 8.36
N VAL A 341 12.57 -7.88 7.50
CA VAL A 341 13.82 -7.20 7.86
C VAL A 341 13.64 -6.15 8.97
N PRO A 342 12.58 -5.30 8.96
CA PRO A 342 12.39 -4.33 10.03
C PRO A 342 12.20 -4.98 11.41
N TRP A 343 11.52 -6.13 11.47
CA TRP A 343 11.30 -6.88 12.70
C TRP A 343 12.58 -7.56 13.17
N GLN A 344 13.38 -8.12 12.26
CA GLN A 344 14.69 -8.69 12.62
C GLN A 344 15.62 -7.63 13.22
N GLN A 345 15.68 -6.43 12.61
CA GLN A 345 16.45 -5.31 13.14
C GLN A 345 15.93 -4.90 14.53
N LEU A 346 14.61 -4.80 14.71
CA LEU A 346 14.02 -4.45 15.99
C LEU A 346 14.31 -5.51 17.08
N CYS A 347 14.22 -6.80 16.75
CA CYS A 347 14.59 -7.89 17.65
C CYS A 347 16.06 -7.83 18.07
N GLN A 348 16.97 -7.48 17.16
CA GLN A 348 18.39 -7.28 17.48
C GLN A 348 18.62 -6.08 18.42
N GLU A 349 17.85 -5.00 18.24
CA GLU A 349 17.95 -3.79 19.06
C GLU A 349 17.36 -3.97 20.47
N THR A 350 16.26 -4.73 20.60
CA THR A 350 15.44 -4.79 21.83
C THR A 350 15.58 -6.09 22.62
N GLY A 351 16.12 -7.15 22.01
CA GLY A 351 16.13 -8.49 22.59
C GLY A 351 14.83 -9.28 22.41
N ALA A 352 13.81 -8.71 21.76
CA ALA A 352 12.59 -9.40 21.36
C ALA A 352 12.90 -10.60 20.43
N LYS A 353 11.97 -11.55 20.33
CA LYS A 353 12.11 -12.79 19.56
C LYS A 353 11.15 -12.80 18.37
N LEU A 354 11.68 -13.13 17.21
CA LEU A 354 10.89 -13.34 16.00
C LEU A 354 10.46 -14.81 15.93
N LYS A 355 9.16 -15.05 15.81
CA LYS A 355 8.51 -16.36 15.65
C LYS A 355 7.86 -16.41 14.28
N VAL A 356 7.83 -17.59 13.65
CA VAL A 356 7.36 -17.73 12.27
C VAL A 356 6.28 -18.81 12.18
N VAL A 357 5.12 -18.45 11.65
CA VAL A 357 4.00 -19.36 11.38
C VAL A 357 4.26 -20.15 10.10
N PRO A 358 4.27 -21.49 10.16
CA PRO A 358 4.49 -22.32 8.99
C PRO A 358 3.27 -22.36 8.06
N VAL A 359 3.49 -22.89 6.85
CA VAL A 359 2.46 -23.17 5.85
C VAL A 359 2.44 -24.67 5.50
N ASP A 360 1.32 -25.19 5.02
CA ASP A 360 1.20 -26.54 4.45
C ASP A 360 1.77 -26.61 3.03
N ASP A 361 1.87 -27.79 2.42
CA ASP A 361 2.49 -27.97 1.10
C ASP A 361 1.74 -27.30 -0.06
N SER A 362 0.50 -26.84 0.15
CA SER A 362 -0.20 -25.97 -0.80
C SER A 362 0.24 -24.51 -0.68
N GLY A 363 0.81 -24.12 0.46
CA GLY A 363 1.19 -22.76 0.80
C GLY A 363 0.14 -22.04 1.64
N GLN A 364 -0.81 -22.77 2.24
CA GLN A 364 -1.80 -22.23 3.16
C GLN A 364 -1.22 -22.12 4.56
N VAL A 365 -1.52 -21.03 5.28
CA VAL A 365 -1.10 -20.86 6.69
C VAL A 365 -1.71 -21.95 7.58
N LEU A 366 -0.87 -22.56 8.43
CA LEU A 366 -1.30 -23.55 9.42
C LEU A 366 -1.82 -22.86 10.68
N LEU A 367 -3.14 -22.69 10.78
CA LEU A 367 -3.78 -21.98 11.90
C LEU A 367 -3.57 -22.64 13.26
N ASP A 368 -3.54 -23.97 13.33
CA ASP A 368 -3.26 -24.68 14.59
C ASP A 368 -1.85 -24.39 15.10
N GLU A 369 -0.88 -24.24 14.20
CA GLU A 369 0.49 -23.86 14.56
C GLU A 369 0.58 -22.39 14.94
N TYR A 370 -0.16 -21.51 14.25
CA TYR A 370 -0.29 -20.11 14.64
C TYR A 370 -0.84 -19.97 16.07
N GLN A 371 -1.90 -20.68 16.40
CA GLN A 371 -2.52 -20.65 17.72
C GLN A 371 -1.53 -21.05 18.83
N LYS A 372 -0.68 -22.05 18.59
CA LYS A 372 0.35 -22.49 19.55
C LYS A 372 1.46 -21.46 19.77
N LEU A 373 1.72 -20.60 18.78
CA LEU A 373 2.75 -19.56 18.87
C LEU A 373 2.28 -18.33 19.66
N LEU A 374 0.96 -18.12 19.76
CA LEU A 374 0.38 -16.99 20.48
C LEU A 374 0.49 -17.19 21.99
N THR A 375 1.18 -16.28 22.67
CA THR A 375 1.38 -16.29 24.12
C THR A 375 1.16 -14.90 24.72
N SER A 376 1.18 -14.79 26.04
CA SER A 376 1.16 -13.49 26.73
C SER A 376 2.41 -12.63 26.46
N ARG A 377 3.47 -13.21 25.87
CA ARG A 377 4.66 -12.49 25.41
C ARG A 377 4.50 -11.94 24.00
N THR A 378 3.52 -12.38 23.23
CA THR A 378 3.25 -11.86 21.90
C THR A 378 2.74 -10.42 22.01
N LYS A 379 3.49 -9.47 21.44
CA LYS A 379 3.10 -8.05 21.40
C LYS A 379 2.65 -7.61 20.03
N LEU A 380 3.20 -8.22 18.98
CA LEU A 380 2.88 -7.89 17.60
C LEU A 380 2.74 -9.17 16.76
N VAL A 381 1.70 -9.22 15.96
CA VAL A 381 1.60 -10.14 14.82
C VAL A 381 1.64 -9.31 13.55
N SER A 382 2.55 -9.61 12.64
CA SER A 382 2.64 -8.93 11.35
C SER A 382 2.59 -9.95 10.22
N PHE A 383 1.59 -9.85 9.35
CA PHE A 383 1.44 -10.84 8.28
C PHE A 383 0.86 -10.26 6.99
N THR A 384 1.16 -10.91 5.87
CA THR A 384 0.59 -10.54 4.58
C THR A 384 -0.86 -10.99 4.42
N GLN A 385 -1.72 -10.15 3.84
CA GLN A 385 -3.07 -10.57 3.45
C GLN A 385 -3.03 -11.47 2.22
N VAL A 386 -2.15 -11.17 1.27
CA VAL A 386 -1.96 -11.92 0.02
C VAL A 386 -0.47 -12.06 -0.28
N SER A 387 0.02 -13.29 -0.33
CA SER A 387 1.44 -13.57 -0.63
C SER A 387 1.81 -13.10 -2.04
N ASN A 388 2.88 -12.31 -2.17
CA ASN A 388 3.37 -11.86 -3.47
C ASN A 388 4.01 -12.98 -4.30
N ALA A 389 4.52 -14.02 -3.65
CA ALA A 389 5.21 -15.13 -4.30
C ALA A 389 4.22 -16.24 -4.65
N LEU A 390 3.33 -16.60 -3.72
CA LEU A 390 2.43 -17.74 -3.90
C LEU A 390 1.04 -17.32 -4.35
N GLY A 391 0.61 -16.09 -4.10
CA GLY A 391 -0.77 -15.65 -4.26
C GLY A 391 -1.70 -16.05 -3.11
N THR A 392 -1.25 -16.88 -2.15
CA THR A 392 -2.08 -17.35 -1.03
C THR A 392 -2.79 -16.19 -0.33
N VAL A 393 -4.11 -16.28 -0.18
CA VAL A 393 -4.91 -15.39 0.66
C VAL A 393 -4.91 -15.94 2.08
N THR A 394 -4.46 -15.13 3.05
CA THR A 394 -4.47 -15.55 4.46
C THR A 394 -5.86 -15.39 5.07
N PRO A 395 -6.25 -16.21 6.06
CA PRO A 395 -7.50 -16.07 6.79
C PRO A 395 -7.41 -14.88 7.78
N ALA A 396 -7.21 -13.67 7.25
CA ALA A 396 -6.76 -12.50 8.00
C ALA A 396 -7.66 -12.16 9.19
N LYS A 397 -8.99 -12.20 9.00
CA LYS A 397 -9.95 -11.91 10.06
C LYS A 397 -9.82 -12.86 11.26
N GLU A 398 -9.67 -14.15 10.99
CA GLU A 398 -9.49 -15.16 12.03
C GLU A 398 -8.13 -14.98 12.72
N MET A 399 -7.07 -14.73 11.95
CA MET A 399 -5.74 -14.49 12.51
C MET A 399 -5.67 -13.25 13.39
N ILE A 400 -6.35 -12.17 12.99
CA ILE A 400 -6.46 -10.92 13.77
C ILE A 400 -7.21 -11.19 15.09
N ALA A 401 -8.36 -11.86 15.03
CA ALA A 401 -9.14 -12.18 16.23
C ALA A 401 -8.33 -13.01 17.25
N MET A 402 -7.56 -14.00 16.79
CA MET A 402 -6.68 -14.79 17.66
C MET A 402 -5.54 -13.96 18.26
N ALA A 403 -4.94 -13.03 17.50
CA ALA A 403 -3.89 -12.13 18.00
C ALA A 403 -4.43 -11.20 19.10
N HIS A 404 -5.59 -10.60 18.86
CA HIS A 404 -6.24 -9.71 19.82
C HIS A 404 -6.65 -10.42 21.10
N ALA A 405 -7.01 -11.71 21.03
CA ALA A 405 -7.36 -12.51 22.20
C ALA A 405 -6.19 -12.65 23.21
N VAL A 406 -4.94 -12.50 22.76
CA VAL A 406 -3.75 -12.47 23.64
C VAL A 406 -3.21 -11.05 23.89
N GLY A 407 -3.92 -10.02 23.39
CA GLY A 407 -3.58 -8.61 23.53
C GLY A 407 -2.47 -8.12 22.59
N ALA A 408 -2.12 -8.89 21.55
CA ALA A 408 -1.15 -8.46 20.55
C ALA A 408 -1.77 -7.47 19.56
N LYS A 409 -0.98 -6.51 19.07
CA LYS A 409 -1.36 -5.64 17.95
C LYS A 409 -1.11 -6.34 16.63
N VAL A 410 -1.83 -5.96 15.58
CA VAL A 410 -1.73 -6.58 14.25
C VAL A 410 -1.37 -5.58 13.15
N LEU A 411 -0.29 -5.86 12.42
CA LEU A 411 0.01 -5.21 11.14
C LEU A 411 -0.33 -6.15 9.98
N LEU A 412 -1.20 -5.70 9.09
CA LEU A 412 -1.58 -6.42 7.89
C LEU A 412 -0.90 -5.81 6.66
N ASP A 413 0.00 -6.56 6.02
CA ASP A 413 0.61 -6.18 4.75
C ASP A 413 -0.38 -6.46 3.60
N GLY A 414 -1.01 -5.39 3.14
CA GLY A 414 -1.99 -5.37 2.06
C GLY A 414 -1.44 -5.00 0.70
N ALA A 415 -0.11 -5.02 0.50
CA ALA A 415 0.53 -4.56 -0.73
C ALA A 415 0.03 -5.29 -1.99
N GLN A 416 -0.40 -6.54 -1.87
CA GLN A 416 -1.02 -7.29 -2.97
C GLN A 416 -2.55 -7.30 -2.89
N SER A 417 -3.14 -7.37 -1.69
CA SER A 417 -4.61 -7.49 -1.58
C SER A 417 -5.34 -6.26 -2.13
N VAL A 418 -4.77 -5.07 -1.96
CA VAL A 418 -5.40 -3.77 -2.28
C VAL A 418 -5.90 -3.66 -3.74
N SER A 419 -5.29 -4.37 -4.69
CA SER A 419 -5.67 -4.36 -6.11
C SER A 419 -6.48 -5.57 -6.55
N HIS A 420 -6.53 -6.63 -5.74
CA HIS A 420 -7.16 -7.90 -6.10
C HIS A 420 -8.46 -8.18 -5.36
N MET A 421 -8.68 -7.55 -4.21
CA MET A 421 -9.86 -7.80 -3.38
C MET A 421 -10.28 -6.57 -2.57
N ARG A 422 -11.57 -6.47 -2.27
CA ARG A 422 -12.11 -5.39 -1.44
C ARG A 422 -11.43 -5.39 -0.07
N THR A 423 -11.01 -4.21 0.35
CA THR A 423 -10.39 -3.98 1.66
C THR A 423 -11.38 -3.24 2.56
N ASP A 424 -11.58 -3.77 3.77
CA ASP A 424 -12.39 -3.13 4.82
C ASP A 424 -11.64 -3.28 6.15
N VAL A 425 -10.88 -2.24 6.50
CA VAL A 425 -10.02 -2.27 7.71
C VAL A 425 -10.83 -2.30 9.00
N GLN A 426 -12.06 -1.77 9.00
CA GLN A 426 -12.96 -1.82 10.14
C GLN A 426 -13.52 -3.24 10.35
N TRP A 427 -13.91 -3.93 9.27
CA TRP A 427 -14.38 -5.32 9.35
C TRP A 427 -13.25 -6.32 9.67
N LEU A 428 -12.05 -6.08 9.15
CA LEU A 428 -10.85 -6.86 9.46
C LEU A 428 -10.38 -6.64 10.89
N ASP A 429 -10.55 -5.43 11.41
CA ASP A 429 -10.14 -4.97 12.74
C ASP A 429 -8.62 -4.93 12.96
N CYS A 430 -7.79 -4.91 11.90
CA CYS A 430 -6.34 -4.77 12.05
C CYS A 430 -5.95 -3.43 12.71
N ASP A 431 -4.86 -3.41 13.48
CA ASP A 431 -4.37 -2.18 14.12
C ASP A 431 -3.59 -1.30 13.13
N PHE A 432 -2.92 -1.94 12.16
CA PHE A 432 -2.27 -1.29 11.03
C PHE A 432 -2.61 -2.01 9.72
N PHE A 433 -2.77 -1.25 8.64
CA PHE A 433 -2.88 -1.78 7.28
C PHE A 433 -1.99 -0.95 6.35
N VAL A 434 -1.23 -1.62 5.49
CA VAL A 434 -0.22 -0.96 4.66
C VAL A 434 -0.32 -1.38 3.21
N PHE A 435 -0.13 -0.43 2.29
CA PHE A 435 -0.06 -0.75 0.85
C PHE A 435 0.79 0.28 0.07
N SER A 436 1.14 -0.07 -1.17
CA SER A 436 1.91 0.78 -2.08
C SER A 436 1.08 1.16 -3.30
N GLY A 437 1.08 2.45 -3.68
CA GLY A 437 0.31 2.97 -4.81
C GLY A 437 0.64 2.30 -6.15
N HIS A 438 1.93 2.00 -6.39
CA HIS A 438 2.37 1.38 -7.64
C HIS A 438 1.87 -0.06 -7.87
N LYS A 439 1.26 -0.69 -6.85
CA LYS A 439 0.60 -2.00 -6.96
C LYS A 439 -0.91 -1.91 -7.12
N VAL A 440 -1.48 -0.71 -7.03
CA VAL A 440 -2.89 -0.39 -7.29
C VAL A 440 -2.99 0.68 -8.37
N PHE A 441 -2.26 0.46 -9.46
CA PHE A 441 -2.33 1.23 -10.71
C PHE A 441 -1.93 2.71 -10.59
N GLY A 442 -1.46 3.11 -9.41
CA GLY A 442 -0.99 4.44 -9.10
C GLY A 442 0.51 4.65 -9.34
N PRO A 443 0.99 5.86 -9.01
CA PRO A 443 2.39 6.25 -9.21
C PRO A 443 3.37 5.45 -8.34
N THR A 444 4.65 5.52 -8.69
CA THR A 444 5.74 5.06 -7.81
C THR A 444 5.99 6.05 -6.68
N GLY A 445 6.70 5.64 -5.63
CA GLY A 445 7.14 6.59 -4.60
C GLY A 445 6.04 7.10 -3.66
N ILE A 446 4.87 6.48 -3.68
CA ILE A 446 3.75 6.75 -2.79
C ILE A 446 3.08 5.44 -2.32
N GLY A 447 2.58 5.46 -1.09
CA GLY A 447 1.75 4.44 -0.47
C GLY A 447 1.11 4.99 0.79
N SER A 448 0.47 4.10 1.54
CA SER A 448 -0.30 4.49 2.71
C SER A 448 -0.11 3.52 3.87
N LEU A 449 -0.08 4.08 5.06
CA LEU A 449 -0.27 3.42 6.34
C LEU A 449 -1.62 3.86 6.89
N TYR A 450 -2.52 2.91 7.08
CA TYR A 450 -3.63 3.04 8.02
C TYR A 450 -3.17 2.63 9.42
N GLY A 451 -3.58 3.39 10.43
CA GLY A 451 -3.49 2.97 11.83
C GLY A 451 -4.72 3.36 12.62
N LYS A 452 -5.14 2.52 13.57
CA LYS A 452 -6.19 2.89 14.53
C LYS A 452 -5.77 4.12 15.34
N GLN A 453 -6.73 4.98 15.67
CA GLN A 453 -6.44 6.30 16.27
C GLN A 453 -5.69 6.18 17.60
N ASP A 454 -6.15 5.29 18.49
CA ASP A 454 -5.50 5.01 19.78
C ASP A 454 -4.04 4.57 19.62
N VAL A 455 -3.78 3.73 18.61
CA VAL A 455 -2.43 3.24 18.29
C VAL A 455 -1.54 4.35 17.72
N LEU A 456 -2.06 5.16 16.81
CA LEU A 456 -1.33 6.30 16.22
C LEU A 456 -1.01 7.38 17.25
N ASP A 457 -1.90 7.63 18.21
CA ASP A 457 -1.71 8.61 19.28
C ASP A 457 -0.55 8.22 20.20
N GLU A 458 -0.41 6.92 20.50
CA GLU A 458 0.66 6.38 21.34
C GLU A 458 2.04 6.39 20.66
N MET A 459 2.09 6.41 19.33
CA MET A 459 3.33 6.33 18.58
C MET A 459 4.13 7.65 18.66
N PRO A 460 5.44 7.60 19.02
CA PRO A 460 6.30 8.78 18.94
C PRO A 460 6.52 9.20 17.49
N ALA A 461 6.91 10.46 17.26
CA ALA A 461 7.35 10.91 15.94
C ALA A 461 8.53 10.08 15.42
N TRP A 462 8.60 9.89 14.09
CA TRP A 462 9.66 9.13 13.45
C TRP A 462 10.71 10.01 12.79
N GLN A 463 10.39 10.56 11.62
CA GLN A 463 11.21 11.53 10.91
C GLN A 463 10.90 12.93 11.45
N GLY A 464 11.93 13.75 11.66
CA GLY A 464 11.79 15.11 12.19
C GLY A 464 12.03 16.17 11.12
N GLY A 465 11.22 17.22 11.12
CA GLY A 465 11.34 18.34 10.19
C GLY A 465 10.13 19.26 10.22
N GLY A 466 9.99 20.13 9.22
CA GLY A 466 8.77 20.91 9.04
C GLY A 466 7.55 20.02 8.77
N ASN A 467 6.35 20.62 8.81
CA ASN A 467 5.04 19.98 8.54
C ASN A 467 4.49 19.10 9.68
N MET A 468 5.37 18.38 10.38
CA MET A 468 4.99 17.50 11.49
C MET A 468 5.01 18.18 12.87
N ILE A 469 5.49 19.42 12.93
CA ILE A 469 5.60 20.24 14.15
C ILE A 469 4.45 21.24 14.27
N GLN A 470 3.93 21.39 15.49
CA GLN A 470 3.01 22.46 15.87
C GLN A 470 3.79 23.70 16.33
N ASP A 471 4.85 23.51 17.11
CA ASP A 471 5.71 24.58 17.64
C ASP A 471 7.15 24.08 17.83
N VAL A 472 8.12 24.96 17.56
CA VAL A 472 9.56 24.66 17.66
C VAL A 472 10.27 25.84 18.31
N THR A 473 10.89 25.59 19.47
CA THR A 473 11.90 26.44 20.09
C THR A 473 13.24 25.70 20.16
N PHE A 474 14.31 26.37 20.58
CA PHE A 474 15.61 25.71 20.77
C PHE A 474 15.59 24.69 21.92
N GLU A 475 14.69 24.87 22.89
CA GLU A 475 14.59 24.04 24.09
C GLU A 475 13.59 22.88 23.92
N LYS A 476 12.57 23.05 23.07
CA LYS A 476 11.46 22.10 22.97
C LYS A 476 10.81 22.11 21.58
N THR A 477 10.35 20.93 21.17
CA THR A 477 9.45 20.75 20.03
C THR A 477 8.12 20.17 20.49
N VAL A 478 7.02 20.71 19.95
CA VAL A 478 5.65 20.18 20.08
C VAL A 478 5.22 19.67 18.71
N TYR A 479 4.76 18.43 18.64
CA TYR A 479 4.35 17.77 17.41
C TYR A 479 2.85 17.89 17.17
N HIS A 480 2.43 17.85 15.90
CA HIS A 480 1.02 17.65 15.55
C HIS A 480 0.53 16.25 15.95
N GLY A 481 -0.80 16.06 15.91
CA GLY A 481 -1.41 14.74 15.92
C GLY A 481 -1.20 13.99 14.60
N ALA A 482 -1.66 12.73 14.55
CA ALA A 482 -1.75 12.01 13.27
C ALA A 482 -2.77 12.71 12.33
N PRO A 483 -2.54 12.70 11.01
CA PRO A 483 -1.46 12.00 10.31
C PRO A 483 -0.19 12.84 10.17
N ALA A 484 -0.29 14.17 10.31
CA ALA A 484 0.79 15.13 10.10
C ALA A 484 2.05 14.83 10.93
N LYS A 485 1.90 14.29 12.15
CA LYS A 485 3.01 13.82 13.02
C LYS A 485 4.03 12.92 12.29
N PHE A 486 3.59 12.21 11.26
CA PHE A 486 4.38 11.21 10.54
C PHE A 486 4.75 11.62 9.11
N GLU A 487 4.33 12.80 8.66
CA GLU A 487 4.57 13.31 7.30
C GLU A 487 5.56 14.49 7.34
N ALA A 488 6.81 14.17 7.69
CA ALA A 488 7.87 15.16 7.86
C ALA A 488 8.35 15.73 6.51
N GLY A 489 8.51 17.05 6.45
CA GLY A 489 8.96 17.75 5.25
C GLY A 489 7.86 17.94 4.20
N THR A 490 8.26 18.30 2.99
CA THR A 490 7.34 18.35 1.84
C THR A 490 7.10 16.91 1.37
N GLY A 491 5.85 16.46 1.43
CA GLY A 491 5.45 15.12 0.98
C GLY A 491 5.47 14.96 -0.55
N ASN A 492 5.19 13.74 -1.01
CA ASN A 492 5.04 13.45 -2.43
C ASN A 492 3.62 13.81 -2.92
N ILE A 493 3.36 15.12 -3.06
CA ILE A 493 2.02 15.69 -3.24
C ILE A 493 1.35 15.18 -4.52
N ALA A 494 2.02 15.34 -5.66
CA ALA A 494 1.46 14.95 -6.97
C ALA A 494 1.16 13.45 -7.02
N ASP A 495 2.04 12.61 -6.47
CA ASP A 495 1.84 11.17 -6.53
C ASP A 495 0.75 10.69 -5.55
N ALA A 496 0.53 11.36 -4.41
CA ALA A 496 -0.65 11.12 -3.57
C ALA A 496 -1.94 11.38 -4.36
N VAL A 497 -1.98 12.50 -5.07
CA VAL A 497 -3.08 12.87 -5.96
C VAL A 497 -3.28 11.86 -7.08
N GLY A 498 -2.20 11.41 -7.73
CA GLY A 498 -2.24 10.36 -8.75
C GLY A 498 -2.68 9.00 -8.19
N MET A 499 -2.31 8.67 -6.94
CA MET A 499 -2.80 7.47 -6.26
C MET A 499 -4.30 7.57 -5.98
N GLY A 500 -4.82 8.74 -5.59
CA GLY A 500 -6.26 8.99 -5.46
C GLY A 500 -7.01 8.66 -6.76
N ALA A 501 -6.56 9.19 -7.90
CA ALA A 501 -7.16 8.88 -9.21
C ALA A 501 -7.07 7.39 -9.57
N ALA A 502 -6.02 6.68 -9.14
CA ALA A 502 -5.89 5.25 -9.38
C ALA A 502 -6.92 4.44 -8.57
N LEU A 503 -7.14 4.81 -7.30
CA LEU A 503 -8.15 4.18 -6.45
C LEU A 503 -9.56 4.46 -6.98
N GLU A 504 -9.86 5.68 -7.40
CA GLU A 504 -11.14 6.04 -8.04
C GLU A 504 -11.39 5.25 -9.32
N TYR A 505 -10.35 5.04 -10.15
CA TYR A 505 -10.44 4.22 -11.34
C TYR A 505 -10.83 2.77 -10.99
N VAL A 506 -10.17 2.20 -9.97
CA VAL A 506 -10.46 0.85 -9.47
C VAL A 506 -11.88 0.75 -8.89
N GLU A 507 -12.32 1.73 -8.11
CA GLU A 507 -13.69 1.79 -7.57
C GLU A 507 -14.76 1.88 -8.67
N CYS A 508 -14.48 2.64 -9.73
CA CYS A 508 -15.38 2.78 -10.88
C CYS A 508 -15.61 1.44 -11.58
N LEU A 509 -14.55 0.64 -11.75
CA LEU A 509 -14.66 -0.73 -12.27
C LEU A 509 -15.40 -1.66 -11.30
N GLY A 510 -15.27 -1.42 -10.00
CA GLY A 510 -15.85 -2.20 -8.92
C GLY A 510 -14.93 -3.35 -8.51
N MET A 511 -14.54 -3.38 -7.23
CA MET A 511 -13.62 -4.41 -6.71
C MET A 511 -14.18 -5.82 -6.82
N GLU A 512 -15.49 -5.99 -6.71
CA GLU A 512 -16.17 -7.26 -6.86
C GLU A 512 -16.12 -7.77 -8.32
N ASN A 513 -16.18 -6.87 -9.31
CA ASN A 513 -16.02 -7.22 -10.71
C ASN A 513 -14.58 -7.63 -11.03
N ILE A 514 -13.61 -6.85 -10.54
CA ILE A 514 -12.18 -7.14 -10.65
C ILE A 514 -11.87 -8.52 -10.05
N ALA A 515 -12.29 -8.74 -8.81
CA ALA A 515 -12.04 -9.99 -8.10
C ALA A 515 -12.63 -11.21 -8.82
N ARG A 516 -13.87 -11.10 -9.35
CA ARG A 516 -14.51 -12.16 -10.13
C ARG A 516 -13.73 -12.45 -11.41
N TYR A 517 -13.43 -11.42 -12.22
CA TYR A 517 -12.74 -11.61 -13.50
C TYR A 517 -11.31 -12.15 -13.32
N GLU A 518 -10.57 -11.64 -12.34
CA GLU A 518 -9.23 -12.15 -12.05
C GLU A 518 -9.24 -13.58 -11.50
N HIS A 519 -10.28 -13.97 -10.76
CA HIS A 519 -10.47 -15.35 -10.33
C HIS A 519 -10.69 -16.28 -11.54
N GLU A 520 -11.55 -15.90 -12.49
CA GLU A 520 -11.74 -16.68 -13.72
C GLU A 520 -10.44 -16.80 -14.55
N LEU A 521 -9.67 -15.71 -14.67
CA LEU A 521 -8.35 -15.74 -15.30
C LEU A 521 -7.38 -16.68 -14.58
N LEU A 522 -7.37 -16.66 -13.24
CA LEU A 522 -6.53 -17.53 -12.42
C LEU A 522 -6.89 -19.01 -12.63
N GLU A 523 -8.17 -19.36 -12.63
CA GLU A 523 -8.63 -20.74 -12.86
C GLU A 523 -8.20 -21.22 -14.26
N TYR A 524 -8.44 -20.39 -15.28
CA TYR A 524 -8.05 -20.70 -16.65
C TYR A 524 -6.54 -20.87 -16.79
N ALA A 525 -5.76 -19.94 -16.26
CA ALA A 525 -4.30 -20.00 -16.29
C ALA A 525 -3.74 -21.20 -15.53
N THR A 526 -4.31 -21.53 -14.36
CA THR A 526 -3.92 -22.71 -13.58
C THR A 526 -4.16 -23.99 -14.41
N ALA A 527 -5.33 -24.11 -15.02
CA ALA A 527 -5.65 -25.25 -15.88
C ALA A 527 -4.76 -25.32 -17.13
N ALA A 528 -4.40 -24.17 -17.73
CA ALA A 528 -3.53 -24.11 -18.89
C ALA A 528 -2.08 -24.50 -18.53
N LEU A 529 -1.51 -23.93 -17.47
CA LEU A 529 -0.13 -24.19 -17.06
C LEU A 529 0.08 -25.63 -16.59
N ASN A 530 -0.91 -26.26 -15.94
CA ASN A 530 -0.86 -27.68 -15.56
C ASN A 530 -0.75 -28.65 -16.76
N LYS A 531 -1.07 -28.20 -17.98
CA LYS A 531 -0.90 -29.00 -19.20
C LYS A 531 0.52 -28.95 -19.76
N VAL A 532 1.39 -28.07 -19.25
CA VAL A 532 2.79 -27.94 -19.71
C VAL A 532 3.64 -29.04 -19.07
N PRO A 533 4.23 -29.97 -19.84
CA PRO A 533 5.00 -31.06 -19.27
C PRO A 533 6.22 -30.59 -18.49
N GLY A 534 6.37 -31.06 -17.25
CA GLY A 534 7.50 -30.70 -16.38
C GLY A 534 7.37 -29.35 -15.68
N LEU A 535 6.25 -28.64 -15.85
CA LEU A 535 5.94 -27.44 -15.07
C LEU A 535 5.38 -27.86 -13.71
N HIS A 536 5.91 -27.26 -12.64
CA HIS A 536 5.43 -27.43 -11.26
C HIS A 536 5.03 -26.08 -10.69
N LEU A 537 3.74 -25.92 -10.38
CA LEU A 537 3.24 -24.73 -9.70
C LEU A 537 3.70 -24.72 -8.23
N ILE A 538 4.12 -23.55 -7.75
CA ILE A 538 4.54 -23.29 -6.38
C ILE A 538 3.51 -22.33 -5.77
N GLY A 539 2.78 -22.78 -4.75
CA GLY A 539 1.61 -22.07 -4.23
C GLY A 539 0.31 -22.48 -4.92
N THR A 540 -0.33 -23.50 -4.37
CA THR A 540 -1.58 -24.11 -4.82
C THR A 540 -2.66 -24.07 -3.74
N ALA A 541 -2.53 -23.13 -2.79
CA ALA A 541 -3.54 -22.84 -1.80
C ALA A 541 -4.90 -22.64 -2.46
N ARG A 542 -5.96 -23.11 -1.77
CA ARG A 542 -7.34 -23.06 -2.27
C ARG A 542 -7.77 -21.62 -2.57
N GLU A 543 -7.50 -20.72 -1.63
CA GLU A 543 -7.84 -19.31 -1.74
C GLU A 543 -6.59 -18.54 -2.16
N LYS A 544 -6.60 -18.00 -3.38
CA LYS A 544 -5.41 -17.44 -4.01
C LYS A 544 -5.76 -16.28 -4.95
N ALA A 545 -4.96 -15.22 -4.89
CA ALA A 545 -4.95 -14.16 -5.88
C ALA A 545 -4.29 -14.62 -7.19
N SER A 546 -4.32 -13.78 -8.21
CA SER A 546 -3.94 -14.07 -9.59
C SER A 546 -2.41 -14.19 -9.83
N VAL A 547 -1.70 -14.93 -8.96
CA VAL A 547 -0.26 -15.19 -8.98
C VAL A 547 0.04 -16.69 -9.19
N LEU A 548 0.93 -16.98 -10.14
CA LEU A 548 1.20 -18.34 -10.64
C LEU A 548 2.70 -18.66 -10.64
N SER A 549 3.36 -18.62 -9.48
CA SER A 549 4.76 -19.04 -9.40
C SER A 549 4.93 -20.49 -9.87
N PHE A 550 5.97 -20.76 -10.65
CA PHE A 550 6.29 -22.10 -11.12
C PHE A 550 7.78 -22.31 -11.36
N ASN A 551 8.17 -23.59 -11.36
CA ASN A 551 9.44 -24.06 -11.90
C ASN A 551 9.20 -24.96 -13.11
N LEU A 552 10.16 -25.00 -14.03
CA LEU A 552 10.10 -25.84 -15.23
C LEU A 552 11.28 -26.81 -15.23
N ASN A 553 11.00 -28.11 -15.19
CA ASN A 553 12.01 -29.15 -15.10
C ASN A 553 13.08 -29.02 -16.19
N GLY A 554 14.34 -29.00 -15.74
CA GLY A 554 15.51 -28.87 -16.60
C GLY A 554 15.93 -27.42 -16.88
N TYR A 555 15.10 -26.42 -16.63
CA TYR A 555 15.41 -25.02 -16.90
C TYR A 555 15.67 -24.23 -15.63
N LYS A 556 16.61 -23.28 -15.70
CA LYS A 556 16.73 -22.23 -14.70
C LYS A 556 15.63 -21.19 -14.92
N SER A 557 15.15 -20.57 -13.85
CA SER A 557 14.09 -19.55 -13.92
C SER A 557 14.46 -18.41 -14.89
N GLU A 558 15.72 -17.98 -14.90
CA GLU A 558 16.22 -16.93 -15.79
C GLU A 558 16.17 -17.32 -17.27
N GLU A 559 16.41 -18.59 -17.60
CA GLU A 559 16.33 -19.11 -18.98
C GLU A 559 14.89 -19.06 -19.49
N VAL A 560 13.93 -19.46 -18.63
CA VAL A 560 12.50 -19.38 -18.96
C VAL A 560 12.06 -17.93 -19.12
N GLY A 561 12.45 -17.04 -18.19
CA GLY A 561 12.14 -15.62 -18.28
C GLY A 561 12.70 -14.97 -19.55
N ALA A 562 13.95 -15.28 -19.92
CA ALA A 562 14.56 -14.79 -21.15
C ALA A 562 13.82 -15.29 -22.39
N ALA A 563 13.43 -16.57 -22.44
CA ALA A 563 12.68 -17.14 -23.54
C ALA A 563 11.29 -16.50 -23.69
N LEU A 564 10.59 -16.28 -22.58
CA LEU A 564 9.28 -15.60 -22.58
C LEU A 564 9.39 -14.14 -23.04
N ASN A 565 10.45 -13.43 -22.63
CA ASN A 565 10.69 -12.05 -23.07
C ASN A 565 10.87 -11.96 -24.60
N GLN A 566 11.51 -12.94 -25.24
CA GLN A 566 11.63 -12.98 -26.72
C GLN A 566 10.27 -13.15 -27.42
N GLU A 567 9.28 -13.69 -26.73
CA GLU A 567 7.90 -13.80 -27.21
C GLU A 567 7.04 -12.57 -26.83
N GLY A 568 7.63 -11.53 -26.24
CA GLY A 568 6.92 -10.31 -25.81
C GLY A 568 6.24 -10.44 -24.43
N ILE A 569 6.50 -11.53 -23.71
CA ILE A 569 5.85 -11.84 -22.43
C ILE A 569 6.75 -11.42 -21.26
N ALA A 570 6.32 -10.42 -20.50
CA ALA A 570 7.01 -9.95 -19.32
C ALA A 570 6.55 -10.73 -18.07
N VAL A 571 7.49 -11.48 -17.47
CA VAL A 571 7.31 -12.18 -16.18
C VAL A 571 8.49 -11.87 -15.27
N ARG A 572 8.34 -12.09 -13.95
CA ARG A 572 9.48 -12.06 -13.03
C ARG A 572 10.14 -13.42 -12.95
N SER A 573 11.48 -13.45 -12.93
CA SER A 573 12.26 -14.62 -12.55
C SER A 573 13.16 -14.24 -11.38
N GLY A 574 13.23 -15.09 -10.35
CA GLY A 574 14.09 -14.85 -9.18
C GLY A 574 13.40 -15.21 -7.87
N HIS A 575 13.84 -14.57 -6.79
CA HIS A 575 13.38 -14.88 -5.43
C HIS A 575 12.18 -14.05 -4.95
N HIS A 576 11.69 -13.10 -5.77
CA HIS A 576 10.52 -12.24 -5.49
C HIS A 576 10.53 -11.53 -4.14
N CYS A 577 11.72 -11.24 -3.60
CA CYS A 577 11.88 -10.74 -2.23
C CYS A 577 11.15 -11.59 -1.17
N ALA A 578 11.11 -12.91 -1.37
CA ALA A 578 10.39 -13.87 -0.52
C ALA A 578 11.21 -15.18 -0.39
N GLN A 579 12.52 -15.06 -0.20
CA GLN A 579 13.43 -16.23 -0.13
C GLN A 579 13.00 -17.29 0.91
N PRO A 580 12.55 -16.95 2.13
CA PRO A 580 12.18 -17.96 3.12
C PRO A 580 11.06 -18.90 2.66
N ILE A 581 10.01 -18.37 2.00
CA ILE A 581 8.93 -19.22 1.49
C ILE A 581 9.42 -20.10 0.35
N LEU A 582 10.21 -19.57 -0.58
CA LEU A 582 10.73 -20.36 -1.69
C LEU A 582 11.61 -21.52 -1.18
N ARG A 583 12.48 -21.25 -0.21
CA ARG A 583 13.31 -22.28 0.43
C ARG A 583 12.50 -23.34 1.14
N ARG A 584 11.39 -22.96 1.78
CA ARG A 584 10.47 -23.93 2.37
C ARG A 584 9.89 -24.88 1.31
N PHE A 585 9.68 -24.41 0.08
CA PHE A 585 9.26 -25.21 -1.07
C PHE A 585 10.43 -25.90 -1.79
N GLY A 586 11.65 -25.84 -1.24
CA GLY A 586 12.83 -26.50 -1.78
C GLY A 586 13.46 -25.81 -2.99
N VAL A 587 13.15 -24.53 -3.24
CA VAL A 587 13.62 -23.78 -4.41
C VAL A 587 14.21 -22.42 -4.01
N GLU A 588 15.20 -21.93 -4.75
CA GLU A 588 15.76 -20.57 -4.51
C GLU A 588 15.11 -19.50 -5.40
N THR A 589 14.65 -19.89 -6.60
CA THR A 589 14.00 -19.01 -7.56
C THR A 589 12.82 -19.70 -8.22
N THR A 590 11.86 -18.89 -8.69
CA THR A 590 10.75 -19.32 -9.53
C THR A 590 10.53 -18.32 -10.66
N VAL A 591 9.78 -18.73 -11.69
CA VAL A 591 9.16 -17.82 -12.66
C VAL A 591 7.77 -17.46 -12.14
N ARG A 592 7.38 -16.18 -12.23
CA ARG A 592 6.11 -15.69 -11.68
C ARG A 592 5.37 -14.80 -12.68
N PRO A 593 4.50 -15.38 -13.51
CA PRO A 593 3.36 -14.68 -14.06
C PRO A 593 2.41 -14.26 -12.93
N SER A 594 2.02 -13.01 -12.95
CA SER A 594 1.05 -12.39 -12.05
C SER A 594 0.12 -11.55 -12.89
N LEU A 595 -1.18 -11.82 -12.82
CA LEU A 595 -2.19 -11.23 -13.68
C LEU A 595 -2.79 -10.00 -12.99
N ALA A 596 -3.50 -9.20 -13.78
CA ALA A 596 -4.36 -8.12 -13.32
C ALA A 596 -5.62 -8.10 -14.19
N PHE A 597 -6.63 -7.34 -13.79
CA PHE A 597 -7.92 -7.25 -14.49
C PHE A 597 -7.85 -6.81 -15.96
N TYR A 598 -6.75 -6.20 -16.42
CA TYR A 598 -6.56 -5.87 -17.83
C TYR A 598 -5.97 -7.02 -18.66
N ASN A 599 -5.55 -8.12 -18.04
CA ASN A 599 -5.04 -9.28 -18.76
C ASN A 599 -6.17 -10.11 -19.39
N THR A 600 -5.84 -10.98 -20.35
CA THR A 600 -6.83 -11.74 -21.12
C THR A 600 -6.53 -13.24 -21.19
N TYR A 601 -7.56 -14.04 -21.48
CA TYR A 601 -7.41 -15.46 -21.80
C TYR A 601 -6.44 -15.72 -22.96
N ALA A 602 -6.47 -14.88 -24.00
CA ALA A 602 -5.58 -15.00 -25.14
C ALA A 602 -4.10 -14.79 -24.77
N GLU A 603 -3.81 -13.88 -23.83
CA GLU A 603 -2.45 -13.69 -23.30
C GLU A 603 -1.96 -14.93 -22.54
N ILE A 604 -2.86 -15.62 -21.82
CA ILE A 604 -2.57 -16.88 -21.14
C ILE A 604 -2.31 -18.01 -22.16
N ASP A 605 -3.07 -18.07 -23.25
CA ASP A 605 -2.85 -19.06 -24.31
C ASP A 605 -1.49 -18.87 -24.98
N ILE A 606 -1.08 -17.61 -25.20
CA ILE A 606 0.25 -17.28 -25.76
C ILE A 606 1.36 -17.68 -24.77
N LEU A 607 1.19 -17.41 -23.47
CA LEU A 607 2.10 -17.89 -22.42
C LEU A 607 2.25 -19.41 -22.44
N GLN A 608 1.13 -20.14 -22.44
CA GLN A 608 1.14 -21.59 -22.49
C GLN A 608 1.84 -22.10 -23.76
N GLY A 609 1.52 -21.53 -24.92
CA GLY A 609 2.14 -21.88 -26.19
C GLY A 609 3.66 -21.66 -26.21
N ALA A 610 4.13 -20.54 -25.64
CA ALA A 610 5.55 -20.26 -25.50
C ALA A 610 6.27 -21.30 -24.60
N LEU A 611 5.65 -21.67 -23.48
CA LEU A 611 6.19 -22.71 -22.59
C LEU A 611 6.21 -24.10 -23.24
N LEU A 612 5.16 -24.47 -23.97
CA LEU A 612 5.12 -25.73 -24.72
C LEU A 612 6.21 -25.80 -25.80
N LYS A 613 6.42 -24.70 -26.54
CA LYS A 613 7.51 -24.57 -27.51
C LYS A 613 8.86 -24.77 -26.82
N LEU A 614 9.08 -24.12 -25.68
CA LEU A 614 10.32 -24.23 -24.92
C LEU A 614 10.61 -25.68 -24.51
N VAL A 615 9.62 -26.38 -23.95
CA VAL A 615 9.72 -27.80 -23.57
C VAL A 615 9.97 -28.70 -24.78
N SER A 616 9.32 -28.42 -25.93
CA SER A 616 9.48 -29.21 -27.15
C SER A 616 10.87 -29.08 -27.78
N ALA A 617 11.51 -27.92 -27.67
CA ALA A 617 12.82 -27.65 -28.28
C ALA A 617 13.99 -28.42 -27.62
N ARG A 618 13.74 -29.07 -26.47
CA ARG A 618 14.74 -29.82 -25.70
C ARG A 618 14.56 -31.33 -25.76
N ARG A 619 13.41 -31.78 -26.29
CA ARG A 619 13.20 -33.19 -26.64
C ARG A 619 13.79 -33.44 -28.02
#